data_AF-A0A532CMT6-F1
#
_entry.id   AF-A0A532CMT6-F1
#
_cell.length_a   1.000
_cell.length_b   1.000
_cell.length_c   1.000
_cell.angle_alpha   90.00
_cell.angle_beta   90.00
_cell.angle_gamma   90.00
#
_symmetry.space_group_name_H-M   'P 1'
#
loop_
_entity.id
_entity.type
_entity.pdbx_description
1 polymer ?
#
loop_
_entity_poly.entity_id
_entity_poly.type
_entity_poly.pdbx_seq_one_letter_code
_entity_poly.pdbx_strand_id
1 'polypeptide(L)'
;LKTIDTLSDMPVVAETARLEWAIAEALDTASLQPRTLADYDKTDLGPSPDILLQPSLRLIVSHWSILSVWTAHQHGTAVDRHCTWTRRPERVALWRAGNSVRLVLLDRADFAFRHSLKHCLGLEHAASRAHALEPNFDLVSALVRLFADGLVTNVRITVPPLSN
;
A
#
# COMPACT_ATOMS: atom_id res chain seq x y z
N LEU A 1 31.11 21.25 -5.62
CA LEU A 1 30.12 20.16 -5.57
C LEU A 1 30.82 18.91 -6.11
N LYS A 2 31.01 17.87 -5.31
CA LYS A 2 31.58 16.60 -5.81
C LYS A 2 30.50 15.91 -6.65
N THR A 3 30.75 15.76 -7.94
CA THR A 3 29.92 14.93 -8.82
C THR A 3 30.05 13.48 -8.35
N ILE A 4 28.94 12.88 -7.94
CA ILE A 4 28.91 11.46 -7.58
C ILE A 4 28.64 10.70 -8.88
N ASP A 5 29.70 10.44 -9.66
CA ASP A 5 29.62 9.77 -10.96
C ASP A 5 29.12 8.30 -10.90
N THR A 6 28.89 7.75 -9.70
CA THR A 6 28.58 6.33 -9.46
C THR A 6 27.16 6.04 -8.97
N LEU A 7 26.25 7.02 -8.90
CA LEU A 7 24.87 6.78 -8.44
C LEU A 7 24.11 5.76 -9.31
N SER A 8 24.44 5.68 -10.61
CA SER A 8 23.85 4.70 -11.54
C SER A 8 24.19 3.25 -11.17
N ASP A 9 25.30 3.01 -10.47
CA ASP A 9 25.74 1.68 -10.02
C ASP A 9 25.20 1.30 -8.64
N MET A 10 24.36 2.16 -8.05
CA MET A 10 23.76 1.94 -6.73
C MET A 10 22.23 1.95 -6.84
N PRO A 11 21.60 0.89 -7.40
CA PRO A 11 20.14 0.76 -7.52
C PRO A 11 19.44 1.05 -6.20
N VAL A 12 20.09 0.67 -5.12
CA VAL A 12 19.61 0.82 -3.77
C VAL A 12 19.37 2.27 -3.34
N VAL A 13 20.21 3.21 -3.77
CA VAL A 13 20.04 4.64 -3.47
C VAL A 13 18.83 5.19 -4.21
N ALA A 14 18.66 4.82 -5.48
CA ALA A 14 17.51 5.22 -6.27
C ALA A 14 16.19 4.64 -5.71
N GLU A 15 16.21 3.39 -5.24
CA GLU A 15 15.06 2.73 -4.64
C GLU A 15 14.68 3.35 -3.28
N THR A 16 15.67 3.71 -2.44
CA THR A 16 15.44 4.46 -1.20
C THR A 16 14.88 5.86 -1.47
N ALA A 17 15.44 6.59 -2.44
CA ALA A 17 14.92 7.90 -2.82
C ALA A 17 13.47 7.82 -3.32
N ARG A 18 13.11 6.75 -4.06
CA ARG A 18 11.72 6.50 -4.49
C ARG A 18 10.79 6.28 -3.30
N LEU A 19 11.23 5.55 -2.27
CA LEU A 19 10.47 5.36 -1.04
C LEU A 19 10.26 6.68 -0.30
N GLU A 20 11.32 7.47 -0.11
CA GLU A 20 11.26 8.77 0.55
C GLU A 20 10.35 9.76 -0.19
N TRP A 21 10.44 9.79 -1.52
CA TRP A 21 9.54 10.59 -2.34
C TRP A 21 8.07 10.19 -2.16
N ALA A 22 7.78 8.89 -2.17
CA ALA A 22 6.42 8.40 -1.95
C ALA A 22 5.89 8.72 -0.55
N ILE A 23 6.76 8.73 0.47
CA ILE A 23 6.41 9.18 1.83
C ILE A 23 6.02 10.66 1.81
N ALA A 24 6.83 11.52 1.17
CA ALA A 24 6.54 12.94 1.03
C ALA A 24 5.21 13.19 0.30
N GLU A 25 4.98 12.51 -0.82
CA GLU A 25 3.71 12.59 -1.56
C GLU A 25 2.51 12.14 -0.72
N ALA A 26 2.65 11.07 0.05
CA ALA A 26 1.57 10.59 0.92
C ALA A 26 1.23 11.62 2.01
N LEU A 27 2.25 12.28 2.58
CA LEU A 27 2.09 13.35 3.57
C LEU A 27 1.47 14.62 3.00
N ASP A 28 1.76 14.95 1.74
CA ASP A 28 1.17 16.11 1.05
C ASP A 28 -0.26 15.85 0.55
N THR A 29 -0.64 14.57 0.41
CA THR A 29 -2.00 14.19 0.02
C THR A 29 -3.00 14.39 1.18
N ALA A 30 -4.23 14.77 0.83
CA ALA A 30 -5.33 14.89 1.78
C ALA A 30 -5.55 13.59 2.59
N SER A 31 -5.76 13.72 3.90
CA SER A 31 -6.17 12.62 4.76
C SER A 31 -7.68 12.63 4.89
N LEU A 32 -8.36 11.63 4.33
CA LEU A 32 -9.80 11.50 4.47
C LEU A 32 -10.15 10.75 5.76
N GLN A 33 -11.34 10.99 6.30
CA GLN A 33 -11.81 10.29 7.51
C GLN A 33 -11.96 8.80 7.21
N PRO A 34 -11.26 7.91 7.94
CA PRO A 34 -11.44 6.48 7.81
C PRO A 34 -12.85 6.05 8.18
N ARG A 35 -13.37 5.05 7.49
CA ARG A 35 -14.63 4.37 7.80
C ARG A 35 -14.36 3.08 8.56
N THR A 36 -15.33 2.68 9.35
CA THR A 36 -15.35 1.41 10.07
C THR A 36 -16.41 0.49 9.48
N LEU A 37 -16.30 -0.81 9.74
CA LEU A 37 -17.34 -1.76 9.31
C LEU A 37 -18.72 -1.41 9.88
N ALA A 38 -18.77 -0.91 11.12
CA ALA A 38 -20.00 -0.50 11.81
C ALA A 38 -20.75 0.63 11.10
N ASP A 39 -20.07 1.44 10.26
CA ASP A 39 -20.72 2.49 9.46
C ASP A 39 -21.67 1.89 8.40
N TYR A 40 -21.51 0.60 8.07
CA TYR A 40 -22.21 -0.07 6.97
C TYR A 40 -23.16 -1.20 7.42
N ASP A 41 -23.30 -1.47 8.73
CA ASP A 41 -24.11 -2.58 9.26
C ASP A 41 -25.58 -2.60 8.77
N LYS A 42 -26.14 -1.44 8.43
CA LYS A 42 -27.52 -1.27 7.95
C LYS A 42 -27.62 -0.85 6.48
N THR A 43 -26.51 -0.86 5.75
CA THR A 43 -26.46 -0.44 4.36
C THR A 43 -26.46 -1.66 3.46
N ASP A 44 -27.44 -1.75 2.56
CA ASP A 44 -27.38 -2.73 1.48
C ASP A 44 -26.39 -2.23 0.41
N LEU A 45 -25.22 -2.86 0.38
CA LEU A 45 -24.12 -2.54 -0.52
C LEU A 45 -24.11 -3.40 -1.80
N GLY A 46 -25.06 -4.34 -1.91
CA GLY A 46 -25.05 -5.34 -2.96
C GLY A 46 -23.87 -6.32 -2.86
N PRO A 47 -23.74 -7.24 -3.84
CA PRO A 47 -22.77 -8.34 -3.77
C PRO A 47 -21.31 -7.91 -4.04
N SER A 48 -21.10 -6.81 -4.78
CA SER A 48 -19.76 -6.32 -5.13
C SER A 48 -19.74 -4.79 -5.08
N PRO A 49 -19.62 -4.19 -3.89
CA PRO A 49 -19.48 -2.74 -3.76
C PRO A 49 -18.10 -2.22 -4.20
N ASP A 50 -18.06 -0.94 -4.55
CA ASP A 50 -16.82 -0.19 -4.70
C ASP A 50 -16.26 0.14 -3.31
N ILE A 51 -15.01 -0.24 -3.06
CA ILE A 51 -14.26 0.15 -1.87
C ILE A 51 -13.29 1.27 -2.24
N LEU A 52 -13.50 2.46 -1.69
CA LEU A 52 -12.67 3.63 -1.91
C LEU A 52 -11.60 3.70 -0.80
N LEU A 53 -10.33 3.75 -1.21
CA LEU A 53 -9.19 3.77 -0.29
C LEU A 53 -8.68 5.19 -0.04
N GLN A 54 -7.81 5.35 0.97
CA GLN A 54 -7.12 6.61 1.26
C GLN A 54 -6.37 7.10 0.02
N PRO A 55 -6.53 8.37 -0.39
CA PRO A 55 -5.83 8.90 -1.56
C PRO A 55 -4.31 8.97 -1.34
N SER A 56 -3.86 9.00 -0.09
CA SER A 56 -2.45 8.93 0.30
C SER A 56 -1.84 7.54 0.13
N LEU A 57 -2.63 6.49 -0.17
CA LEU A 57 -2.11 5.14 -0.38
C LEU A 57 -1.13 5.10 -1.57
N ARG A 58 0.10 4.69 -1.31
CA ARG A 58 1.11 4.35 -2.31
C ARG A 58 1.48 2.87 -2.16
N LEU A 59 1.77 2.25 -3.30
CA LEU A 59 2.12 0.84 -3.41
C LEU A 59 3.41 0.77 -4.21
N ILE A 60 4.46 0.23 -3.61
CA ILE A 60 5.80 0.15 -4.20
C ILE A 60 6.23 -1.30 -4.24
N VAL A 61 6.76 -1.72 -5.37
CA VAL A 61 7.53 -2.96 -5.48
C VAL A 61 8.99 -2.57 -5.61
N SER A 62 9.84 -3.14 -4.76
CA SER A 62 11.28 -3.04 -4.90
C SER A 62 11.88 -4.43 -4.99
N HIS A 63 13.01 -4.55 -5.69
CA HIS A 63 13.81 -5.77 -5.74
C HIS A 63 14.83 -5.86 -4.59
N TRP A 64 14.84 -4.86 -3.71
CA TRP A 64 15.76 -4.71 -2.60
C TRP A 64 14.99 -4.57 -1.29
N SER A 65 15.66 -4.85 -0.17
CA SER A 65 15.13 -4.73 1.19
C SER A 65 14.99 -3.27 1.65
N ILE A 66 14.26 -2.44 0.90
CA ILE A 66 14.21 -0.97 1.04
C ILE A 66 13.56 -0.51 2.34
N LEU A 67 12.45 -1.14 2.76
CA LEU A 67 11.73 -0.74 3.95
C LEU A 67 12.51 -1.16 5.17
N SER A 68 13.05 -2.38 5.16
CA SER A 68 13.91 -2.90 6.23
C SER A 68 15.08 -1.95 6.52
N VAL A 69 15.75 -1.43 5.49
CA VAL A 69 16.87 -0.49 5.66
C VAL A 69 16.41 0.91 6.05
N TRP A 70 15.35 1.43 5.43
CA TRP A 70 14.80 2.74 5.78
C TRP A 70 14.36 2.78 7.26
N THR A 71 13.67 1.75 7.74
CA THR A 71 13.24 1.66 9.14
C THR A 71 14.44 1.60 10.10
N ALA A 72 15.52 0.90 9.76
CA ALA A 72 16.73 0.88 10.58
C ALA A 72 17.39 2.27 10.68
N HIS A 73 17.39 3.04 9.60
CA HIS A 73 17.93 4.41 9.59
C HIS A 73 17.12 5.38 10.45
N GLN A 74 15.79 5.26 10.48
CA GLN A 74 14.92 6.17 11.25
C GLN A 74 15.07 6.05 12.77
N HIS A 75 15.45 4.88 13.29
CA HIS A 75 15.50 4.63 14.74
C HIS A 75 16.82 5.06 15.40
N GLY A 76 17.76 5.64 14.65
CA GLY A 76 19.06 6.10 15.18
C GLY A 76 19.92 4.98 15.78
N THR A 77 19.48 3.72 15.71
CA THR A 77 20.27 2.55 16.01
C THR A 77 21.49 2.60 15.11
N ALA A 78 22.69 2.56 15.71
CA ALA A 78 23.93 2.43 14.97
C ALA A 78 23.68 1.34 13.94
N VAL A 79 23.61 1.72 12.67
CA VAL A 79 23.36 0.80 11.56
C VAL A 79 24.33 -0.32 11.81
N ASP A 80 23.81 -1.46 12.23
CA ASP A 80 24.63 -2.64 12.33
C ASP A 80 25.22 -2.72 10.93
N ARG A 81 26.55 -2.74 10.80
CA ARG A 81 27.20 -2.71 9.49
C ARG A 81 26.74 -3.86 8.57
N HIS A 82 25.91 -4.75 9.14
CA HIS A 82 25.15 -5.87 8.58
C HIS A 82 23.68 -5.58 8.23
N CYS A 83 23.16 -4.35 8.25
CA CYS A 83 21.96 -3.98 7.48
C CYS A 83 22.32 -4.08 6.00
N THR A 84 22.46 -5.32 5.56
CA THR A 84 22.99 -5.69 4.28
C THR A 84 21.85 -5.43 3.31
N TRP A 85 22.07 -4.55 2.35
CA TRP A 85 21.13 -4.34 1.26
C TRP A 85 20.98 -5.66 0.50
N THR A 86 19.96 -6.43 0.86
CA THR A 86 19.74 -7.74 0.27
C THR A 86 18.85 -7.58 -0.93
N ARG A 87 19.17 -8.31 -2.00
CA ARG A 87 18.32 -8.42 -3.19
C ARG A 87 17.12 -9.31 -2.89
N ARG A 88 16.24 -8.81 -2.03
CA ARG A 88 15.01 -9.46 -1.59
C ARG A 88 13.84 -8.59 -2.02
N PRO A 89 12.88 -9.10 -2.81
CA PRO A 89 11.77 -8.28 -3.27
C PRO A 89 10.85 -7.93 -2.10
N GLU A 90 10.59 -6.65 -1.93
CA GLU A 90 9.65 -6.10 -0.95
C GLU A 90 8.47 -5.43 -1.67
N ARG A 91 7.28 -5.61 -1.10
CA ARG A 91 6.04 -4.98 -1.55
C ARG A 91 5.56 -4.11 -0.42
N VAL A 92 5.72 -2.80 -0.57
CA VAL A 92 5.44 -1.83 0.48
C VAL A 92 4.11 -1.17 0.18
N ALA A 93 3.20 -1.21 1.15
CA ALA A 93 2.10 -0.27 1.22
C ALA A 93 2.46 0.84 2.21
N LEU A 94 2.21 2.09 1.81
CA LEU A 94 2.33 3.23 2.71
C LEU A 94 1.16 4.19 2.53
N TRP A 95 0.73 4.81 3.61
CA TRP A 95 -0.34 5.79 3.61
C TRP A 95 -0.19 6.75 4.79
N ARG A 96 -0.80 7.92 4.66
CA ARG A 96 -0.85 8.91 5.72
C ARG A 96 -1.84 8.48 6.81
N ALA A 97 -1.39 8.54 8.06
CA ALA A 97 -2.21 8.37 9.26
C ALA A 97 -2.00 9.59 10.17
N GLY A 98 -2.90 10.57 10.06
CA GLY A 98 -2.75 11.87 10.73
C GLY A 98 -1.53 12.64 10.21
N ASN A 99 -0.59 12.95 11.10
CA ASN A 99 0.67 13.64 10.78
C ASN A 99 1.84 12.67 10.55
N SER A 100 1.57 11.37 10.47
CA SER A 100 2.58 10.33 10.28
C SER A 100 2.29 9.49 9.04
N VAL A 101 3.26 8.68 8.60
CA VAL A 101 3.07 7.66 7.57
C VAL A 101 3.14 6.29 8.20
N ARG A 102 2.19 5.42 7.85
CA ARG A 102 2.27 3.99 8.12
C ARG A 102 2.91 3.30 6.93
N LEU A 103 3.81 2.36 7.19
CA LEU A 103 4.45 1.53 6.17
C LEU A 103 4.33 0.07 6.59
N VAL A 104 3.93 -0.80 5.67
CA VAL A 104 3.81 -2.24 5.91
C VAL A 104 4.34 -3.02 4.72
N LEU A 105 4.93 -4.19 5.00
CA LEU A 105 5.22 -5.19 3.98
C LEU A 105 3.96 -6.00 3.69
N LEU A 106 3.72 -6.25 2.41
CA LEU A 106 2.66 -7.11 1.92
C LEU A 106 3.26 -8.34 1.24
N ASP A 107 2.51 -9.44 1.26
CA ASP A 107 2.77 -10.53 0.34
C ASP A 107 2.29 -10.19 -1.08
N ARG A 108 2.37 -11.17 -1.99
CA ARG A 108 1.98 -10.99 -3.39
C ARG A 108 0.47 -10.79 -3.56
N ALA A 109 -0.33 -11.55 -2.83
CA ALA A 109 -1.79 -11.55 -2.96
C ALA A 109 -2.39 -10.28 -2.35
N ASP A 110 -1.97 -9.91 -1.13
CA ASP A 110 -2.37 -8.67 -0.47
C ASP A 110 -2.01 -7.44 -1.31
N PHE A 111 -0.81 -7.41 -1.88
CA PHE A 111 -0.40 -6.31 -2.75
C PHE A 111 -1.30 -6.22 -4.00
N ALA A 112 -1.57 -7.35 -4.66
CA ALA A 112 -2.41 -7.39 -5.86
C ALA A 112 -3.86 -7.00 -5.56
N PHE A 113 -4.38 -7.41 -4.40
CA PHE A 113 -5.69 -7.04 -3.89
C PHE A 113 -5.78 -5.51 -3.70
N ARG A 114 -4.89 -4.94 -2.88
CA ARG A 114 -4.86 -3.49 -2.60
C ARG A 114 -4.61 -2.67 -3.86
N HIS A 115 -3.76 -3.14 -4.77
CA HIS A 115 -3.52 -2.50 -6.06
C HIS A 115 -4.80 -2.43 -6.90
N SER A 116 -5.53 -3.54 -7.02
CA SER A 116 -6.75 -3.58 -7.82
C SER A 116 -7.83 -2.65 -7.27
N LEU A 117 -7.99 -2.61 -5.95
CA LEU A 117 -8.91 -1.68 -5.28
C LEU A 117 -8.50 -0.21 -5.47
N LYS A 118 -7.20 0.11 -5.29
CA LYS A 118 -6.68 1.47 -5.50
C LYS A 118 -6.96 1.99 -6.92
N HIS A 119 -6.93 1.10 -7.90
CA HIS A 119 -7.20 1.42 -9.30
C HIS A 119 -8.67 1.27 -9.71
N CYS A 120 -9.58 1.12 -8.74
CA CYS A 120 -11.03 1.01 -8.96
C CYS A 120 -11.41 -0.12 -9.94
N LEU A 121 -10.67 -1.24 -9.93
CA LEU A 121 -10.95 -2.39 -10.81
C LEU A 121 -12.11 -3.28 -10.30
N GLY A 122 -12.68 -2.95 -9.14
CA GLY A 122 -13.77 -3.69 -8.50
C GLY A 122 -13.32 -4.75 -7.50
N LEU A 123 -14.19 -5.07 -6.53
CA LEU A 123 -13.91 -6.03 -5.46
C LEU A 123 -13.73 -7.45 -5.99
N GLU A 124 -14.60 -7.90 -6.90
CA GLU A 124 -14.51 -9.23 -7.52
C GLU A 124 -13.20 -9.43 -8.29
N HIS A 125 -12.77 -8.43 -9.06
CA HIS A 125 -11.49 -8.48 -9.78
C HIS A 125 -10.32 -8.54 -8.80
N ALA A 126 -10.35 -7.72 -7.75
CA ALA A 126 -9.32 -7.69 -6.72
C ALA A 126 -9.18 -9.05 -6.02
N ALA A 127 -10.30 -9.64 -5.61
CA ALA A 127 -10.35 -10.96 -4.97
C ALA A 127 -9.85 -12.07 -5.91
N SER A 128 -10.33 -12.07 -7.15
CA SER A 128 -9.92 -13.06 -8.17
C SER A 128 -8.43 -13.00 -8.44
N ARG A 129 -7.86 -11.79 -8.58
CA ARG A 129 -6.43 -11.59 -8.82
C ARG A 129 -5.58 -12.05 -7.63
N ALA A 130 -6.03 -11.79 -6.40
CA ALA A 130 -5.35 -12.24 -5.19
C ALA A 130 -5.38 -13.77 -5.06
N HIS A 131 -6.55 -14.39 -5.30
CA HIS A 131 -6.70 -15.85 -5.31
C HIS A 131 -5.86 -16.55 -6.38
N ALA A 132 -5.73 -15.95 -7.58
CA ALA A 132 -4.89 -16.50 -8.64
C ALA A 132 -3.40 -16.52 -8.25
N LEU A 133 -2.98 -15.64 -7.33
CA LEU A 133 -1.61 -15.62 -6.80
C LEU A 133 -1.46 -16.56 -5.61
N GLU A 134 -2.44 -16.60 -4.70
CA GLU A 134 -2.46 -17.44 -3.51
C GLU A 134 -3.84 -18.08 -3.34
N PRO A 135 -4.02 -19.38 -3.63
CA PRO A 135 -5.32 -20.05 -3.54
C PRO A 135 -5.96 -20.01 -2.15
N ASN A 136 -5.15 -19.89 -1.10
CA ASN A 136 -5.59 -19.79 0.29
C ASN A 136 -5.82 -18.34 0.76
N PHE A 137 -5.84 -17.36 -0.17
CA PHE A 137 -6.06 -15.96 0.18
C PHE A 137 -7.40 -15.75 0.91
N ASP A 138 -7.34 -15.26 2.14
CA ASP A 138 -8.52 -14.98 2.95
C ASP A 138 -9.02 -13.56 2.69
N LEU A 139 -10.02 -13.46 1.80
CA LEU A 139 -10.67 -12.19 1.44
C LEU A 139 -11.26 -11.47 2.67
N VAL A 140 -11.84 -12.21 3.63
CA VAL A 140 -12.47 -11.61 4.81
C VAL A 140 -11.41 -10.96 5.68
N SER A 141 -10.32 -11.67 5.97
CA SER A 141 -9.19 -11.11 6.70
C SER A 141 -8.56 -9.91 5.99
N ALA A 142 -8.42 -9.96 4.66
CA ALA A 142 -7.88 -8.85 3.88
C ALA A 142 -8.77 -7.61 3.96
N LEU A 143 -10.09 -7.77 3.86
CA LEU A 143 -11.06 -6.69 4.02
C LEU A 143 -11.01 -6.10 5.44
N VAL A 144 -11.08 -6.93 6.48
CA VAL A 144 -11.00 -6.48 7.88
C VAL A 144 -9.73 -5.67 8.13
N ARG A 145 -8.59 -6.10 7.56
CA ARG A 145 -7.32 -5.37 7.66
C ARG A 145 -7.38 -3.98 7.01
N LEU A 146 -8.08 -3.80 5.88
CA LEU A 146 -8.24 -2.46 5.28
C LEU A 146 -8.95 -1.47 6.21
N PHE A 147 -10.01 -1.91 6.88
CA PHE A 147 -10.73 -1.08 7.85
C PHE A 147 -9.87 -0.83 9.10
N ALA A 148 -9.23 -1.87 9.63
CA ALA A 148 -8.35 -1.75 10.80
C ALA A 148 -7.14 -0.83 10.55
N ASP A 149 -6.60 -0.83 9.32
CA ASP A 149 -5.52 0.04 8.87
C ASP A 149 -5.96 1.51 8.66
N GLY A 150 -7.28 1.78 8.73
CA GLY A 150 -7.87 3.09 8.44
C GLY A 150 -7.80 3.48 6.95
N LEU A 151 -7.66 2.49 6.07
CA LEU A 151 -7.49 2.71 4.64
C LEU A 151 -8.80 2.95 3.89
N VAL A 152 -9.93 2.47 4.40
CA VAL A 152 -11.22 2.65 3.73
C VAL A 152 -11.77 4.05 4.03
N THR A 153 -12.09 4.81 2.99
CA THR A 153 -12.66 6.17 3.11
C THR A 153 -14.14 6.19 2.77
N ASN A 154 -14.59 5.24 1.94
CA ASN A 154 -15.98 5.01 1.65
C ASN A 154 -16.21 3.62 1.05
N VAL A 155 -17.45 3.13 1.15
CA VAL A 155 -17.96 1.95 0.46
C VAL A 155 -19.29 2.34 -0.17
N ARG A 156 -19.46 2.05 -1.46
CA ARG A 156 -20.66 2.43 -2.20
C ARG A 156 -21.08 1.33 -3.15
N ILE A 157 -22.36 1.31 -3.49
CA ILE A 157 -22.88 0.43 -4.52
C ILE A 157 -22.20 0.79 -5.85
N THR A 158 -21.68 -0.22 -6.55
CA THR A 158 -21.17 -0.05 -7.91
C THR A 158 -22.34 0.25 -8.84
N VAL A 159 -22.39 1.47 -9.36
CA VAL A 159 -23.36 1.84 -10.40
C VAL A 159 -22.68 1.58 -11.74
N PRO A 160 -23.17 0.65 -12.58
CA PRO A 160 -22.64 0.48 -13.92
C PRO A 160 -22.76 1.81 -14.67
N PRO A 161 -21.77 2.22 -15.48
CA PRO A 161 -21.90 3.41 -16.30
C PRO A 161 -23.14 3.24 -17.17
N LEU A 162 -24.04 4.24 -17.13
CA LEU A 162 -25.21 4.27 -17.99
C LEU A 162 -24.72 4.19 -19.44
N SER A 163 -25.04 3.10 -20.12
CA SER A 163 -24.80 2.96 -21.56
C SER A 163 -25.61 4.04 -22.27
N ASN A 164 -24.93 5.02 -22.87
CA ASN A 164 -25.51 5.89 -23.91
C ASN A 164 -25.41 5.20 -25.27
#